data_AF-D7ELH9-F1
#
_entry.id   AF-D7ELH9-F1
#
_cell.length_a   1.000
_cell.length_b   1.000
_cell.length_c   1.000
_cell.angle_alpha   90.00
_cell.angle_beta   90.00
_cell.angle_gamma   90.00
#
_symmetry.space_group_name_H-M   'P 1'
#
loop_
_entity.id
_entity.type
_entity.pdbx_description
1 polymer ?
#
loop_
_entity_poly.entity_id
_entity_poly.type
_entity_poly.pdbx_seq_one_letter_code
_entity_poly.pdbx_strand_id
1 'polypeptide(L)' 'FDPALQRYQAMRVSTYEHFKPNPKTAGYGFFLTLLPMVGYIYLLHTTRQAKEKRYRNGEVAYKDRDFKLI' A
#
# COMPACT_ATOMS: atom_id res chain seq x y z
N PHE A 1 -20.71 -28.68 -20.85
CA PHE A 1 -21.02 -27.98 -19.59
C PHE A 1 -20.51 -28.84 -18.45
N ASP A 2 -19.58 -28.32 -17.65
CA ASP A 2 -19.17 -28.97 -16.40
C ASP A 2 -19.93 -28.31 -15.23
N PRO A 3 -20.88 -29.02 -14.60
CA PRO A 3 -21.63 -28.50 -13.47
C PRO A 3 -20.73 -28.12 -12.28
N ALA A 4 -19.58 -28.78 -12.11
CA ALA A 4 -18.67 -28.47 -11.01
C ALA A 4 -18.00 -27.11 -11.22
N LEU A 5 -17.49 -26.86 -12.42
CA LEU A 5 -16.92 -25.56 -12.80
C LEU A 5 -17.95 -24.43 -12.68
N GLN A 6 -19.19 -24.68 -13.12
CA GLN A 6 -20.26 -23.68 -13.04
C GLN A 6 -20.59 -23.31 -11.59
N ARG A 7 -20.67 -24.28 -10.68
CA ARG A 7 -20.92 -24.04 -9.25
C ARG A 7 -19.76 -23.28 -8.59
N TYR A 8 -18.52 -23.63 -8.92
CA TYR A 8 -17.35 -22.90 -8.43
C TYR A 8 -17.36 -21.44 -8.87
N GLN A 9 -17.65 -21.18 -10.15
CA GLN A 9 -17.76 -19.82 -10.66
C GLN A 9 -18.90 -19.04 -10.02
N ALA A 10 -20.08 -19.65 -9.89
CA ALA A 10 -21.22 -19.03 -9.21
C ALA A 10 -20.88 -18.63 -7.77
N MET A 11 -20.23 -19.53 -7.00
CA MET A 11 -19.82 -19.25 -5.63
C MET A 11 -18.80 -18.10 -5.50
N ARG A 12 -17.90 -17.93 -6.47
CA ARG A 12 -16.95 -16.81 -6.47
C ARG A 12 -17.66 -15.47 -6.66
N VAL A 13 -18.67 -15.42 -7.51
CA VAL A 13 -19.45 -14.20 -7.77
C VAL A 13 -20.34 -13.85 -6.58
N SER A 14 -20.96 -14.84 -5.94
CA SER A 14 -21.84 -14.65 -4.77
C SER A 14 -21.11 -14.59 -3.42
N THR A 15 -19.78 -14.37 -3.40
CA THR A 15 -18.96 -14.39 -2.17
C THR A 15 -19.45 -13.38 -1.13
N TYR A 16 -19.89 -12.19 -1.56
CA TYR A 16 -20.35 -11.14 -0.66
C TYR A 16 -21.66 -11.50 0.06
N GLU A 17 -22.59 -12.15 -0.63
CA GLU A 17 -23.87 -12.60 -0.04
C GLU A 17 -23.67 -13.63 1.08
N HIS A 18 -22.57 -14.38 1.00
CA HIS A 18 -22.21 -15.42 1.97
C HIS A 18 -21.19 -14.94 3.01
N PHE A 19 -20.81 -13.65 2.98
CA PHE A 19 -19.83 -13.08 3.89
C PHE A 19 -20.38 -13.07 5.33
N LYS A 20 -19.57 -13.56 6.28
CA LYS A 20 -19.86 -13.49 7.70
C LYS A 20 -18.76 -12.71 8.42
N PRO A 21 -19.08 -11.64 9.15
CA PRO A 21 -18.08 -10.87 9.89
C PRO A 21 -17.48 -11.73 11.01
N ASN A 22 -16.16 -11.90 10.98
CA ASN A 22 -15.36 -12.61 11.98
C ASN A 22 -14.18 -11.72 12.38
N PRO A 23 -13.71 -11.76 13.64
CA PRO A 23 -12.46 -11.12 14.04
C PRO A 23 -11.28 -11.36 13.09
N LYS A 24 -11.16 -12.57 12.52
CA LYS A 24 -10.13 -12.89 11.52
C LYS A 24 -10.30 -12.09 10.23
N THR A 25 -11.51 -12.06 9.66
CA THR A 25 -11.78 -11.31 8.41
C THR A 25 -11.63 -9.81 8.61
N ALA A 26 -12.04 -9.30 9.77
CA ALA A 26 -11.83 -7.91 10.14
C ALA A 26 -10.33 -7.57 10.26
N GLY A 27 -9.55 -8.44 10.92
CA GLY A 27 -8.09 -8.30 11.00
C GLY A 27 -7.44 -8.25 9.63
N TYR A 28 -7.79 -9.17 8.72
CA TYR A 28 -7.26 -9.15 7.35
C TYR A 28 -7.60 -7.85 6.62
N GLY A 29 -8.85 -7.39 6.66
CA GLY A 29 -9.24 -6.13 6.02
C GLY A 29 -8.51 -4.92 6.60
N PHE A 30 -8.37 -4.87 7.93
CA PHE A 30 -7.66 -3.79 8.62
C PHE A 30 -6.18 -3.75 8.27
N PHE A 31 -5.47 -4.88 8.37
CA PHE A 31 -4.04 -4.91 8.06
C PHE A 31 -3.76 -4.73 6.57
N LEU A 32 -4.59 -5.28 5.67
CA LEU A 32 -4.41 -5.13 4.23
C LEU A 32 -4.56 -3.67 3.78
N THR A 33 -5.37 -2.88 4.49
CA THR A 33 -5.54 -1.45 4.21
C THR A 33 -4.50 -0.60 4.92
N LEU A 34 -4.27 -0.81 6.22
CA LEU A 34 -3.39 0.02 7.03
C LEU A 34 -1.90 -0.17 6.71
N LEU A 35 -1.46 -1.40 6.46
CA LEU A 35 -0.06 -1.72 6.23
C LEU A 35 0.53 -0.98 5.02
N PRO A 36 -0.09 -0.98 3.81
CA PRO A 36 0.46 -0.22 2.68
C PRO A 36 0.44 1.29 2.92
N MET A 37 -0.57 1.81 3.63
CA MET A 37 -0.63 3.24 3.97
C MET A 37 0.54 3.65 4.88
N VAL A 38 0.72 2.95 6.00
CA VAL A 38 1.80 3.24 6.95
C VAL A 38 3.17 2.97 6.32
N GLY A 39 3.31 1.90 5.54
CA GLY A 39 4.54 1.57 4.83
C GLY A 39 4.96 2.65 3.84
N TYR A 40 4.01 3.18 3.06
CA TYR A 40 4.28 4.28 2.13
C TYR A 40 4.67 5.57 2.84
N ILE A 41 3.96 5.93 3.92
CA ILE A 41 4.29 7.11 4.74
C ILE A 41 5.71 7.00 5.29
N TYR A 42 6.08 5.84 5.83
CA TYR A 42 7.41 5.61 6.38
C TYR A 42 8.51 5.71 5.31
N LEU A 43 8.30 5.08 4.14
CA LEU A 43 9.24 5.18 3.01
C LEU A 43 9.40 6.62 2.53
N LEU A 44 8.29 7.35 2.40
CA LEU A 44 8.34 8.74 1.97
C LEU A 44 9.08 9.62 3.00
N HIS A 45 8.80 9.44 4.28
CA HIS A 45 9.46 10.20 5.34
C HIS A 45 10.96 9.93 5.40
N THR A 46 11.38 8.66 5.37
CA THR A 46 12.80 8.28 5.42
C THR A 46 13.57 8.75 4.20
N THR A 47 13.00 8.61 2.99
CA THR A 47 13.63 9.09 1.76
C THR A 47 13.79 10.61 1.74
N ARG A 48 12.80 11.36 2.23
CA ARG A 48 12.89 12.83 2.37
C ARG A 48 13.98 13.25 3.35
N GLN A 49 14.00 12.66 4.55
CA GLN A 49 15.05 12.95 5.54
C GLN A 49 16.45 12.64 5.02
N ALA A 50 16.62 11.52 4.31
CA ALA A 50 17.89 11.16 3.70
C ALA A 50 18.31 12.20 2.64
N LYS A 51 17.40 12.63 1.76
CA LYS A 51 17.68 13.69 0.78
C LYS A 51 18.04 15.01 1.46
N GLU A 52 17.27 15.44 2.46
CA GLU A 52 17.54 16.68 3.20
C GLU A 52 18.89 16.65 3.91
N LYS A 53 19.27 15.52 4.51
CA LYS A 53 20.58 15.35 5.14
C LYS A 53 21.71 15.56 4.13
N ARG A 54 21.60 14.99 2.93
CA ARG A 54 22.60 15.16 1.85
C ARG A 54 22.70 16.62 1.40
N TYR A 55 21.57 17.33 1.34
CA TYR A 55 21.56 18.77 1.04
C TYR A 55 22.26 19.61 2.12
N ARG A 56 22.04 19.28 3.41
CA ARG A 56 22.67 19.98 4.55
C ARG A 56 24.17 19.71 4.66
N ASN A 57 24.60 18.49 4.33
CA ASN A 57 26.01 18.11 4.31
C ASN A 57 26.79 18.71 3.13
N GLY A 58 26.11 19.32 2.15
CA GLY A 58 26.76 19.85 0.95
C GLY A 58 27.17 18.78 -0.07
N GLU A 59 26.71 17.54 0.08
CA GLU A 59 27.02 16.44 -0.84
C GLU A 59 26.39 16.60 -2.23
N VAL A 60 25.38 17.45 -2.35
CA VAL A 60 24.68 17.73 -3.61
C VAL A 60 24.89 19.19 -3.99
N ALA A 61 25.50 19.41 -5.15
CA ALA A 61 25.69 20.74 -5.70
C ALA A 61 24.33 21.42 -5.93
N TYR A 62 24.28 22.75 -5.78
CA TYR A 62 23.03 23.50 -5.86
C TYR A 62 22.28 23.32 -7.19
N LYS A 63 23.02 23.07 -8.28
CA LYS A 63 22.45 22.80 -9.62
C LYS A 63 21.67 21.48 -9.71
N ASP A 64 22.02 20.49 -8.87
CA ASP A 64 21.50 19.11 -8.91
C ASP A 64 20.38 18.89 -7.86
N ARG A 65 19.85 19.98 -7.28
CA ARG A 65 18.75 19.93 -6.31
C ARG A 65 17.41 19.92 -7.05
N ASP A 66 16.55 18.96 -6.70
CA ASP A 66 15.23 18.74 -7.32
C ASP A 66 14.29 19.97 -7.19
N PHE A 67 14.42 20.79 -6.14
CA PHE A 67 13.57 21.96 -5.87
C PHE A 67 14.38 23.26 -5.90
N LYS A 68 14.76 23.70 -7.10
CA LYS A 68 15.64 24.88 -7.28
C LYS A 68 14.91 26.24 -7.16
N LEU A 69 13.58 26.27 -7.29
CA LEU A 69 12.80 27.51 -7.51
C LEU A 69 11.45 27.58 -6.76
N ILE A 70 11.29 26.86 -5.64
CA ILE A 70 10.15 27.03 -4.72
C ILE A 70 10.65 27.72 -3.45
#